data_AF-A0AAY4A0V0-F1
#
_entry.id   AF-A0AAY4A0V0-F1
#
_cell.length_a   1.000
_cell.length_b   1.000
_cell.length_c   1.000
_cell.angle_alpha   90.00
_cell.angle_beta   90.00
_cell.angle_gamma   90.00
#
_symmetry.space_group_name_H-M   'P 1'
#
loop_
_entity.id
_entity.type
_entity.pdbx_description
1 polymer ?
#
loop_
_entity_poly.entity_id
_entity_poly.type
_entity_poly.pdbx_seq_one_letter_code
_entity_poly.pdbx_strand_id
1 'polypeptide(L)'
;QNLFFSPSFWTLLLFLWFSSLCWSDRHQYHFVNEVKTWTEAQLYCREHYTDLATVDGEEDENALVAAVTAGYSGLVWIGLYSSLGSWAWSFDNSRFYGPGEENFRKWSDNQPIHLGGNLSKMAG
;
A
#
# COMPACT_ATOMS: atom_id res chain seq x y z
N GLN A 1 25.09 41.38 30.61
CA GLN A 1 23.92 41.72 29.77
C GLN A 1 23.24 40.42 29.45
N ASN A 2 22.30 40.00 30.31
CA ASN A 2 21.61 38.73 30.17
C ASN A 2 20.48 38.92 29.16
N LEU A 3 20.64 38.32 27.98
CA LEU A 3 19.56 38.20 27.00
C LEU A 3 18.45 37.36 27.65
N PHE A 4 17.31 38.00 27.90
CA PHE A 4 16.10 37.36 28.39
C PHE A 4 15.67 36.28 27.40
N PHE A 5 15.94 35.01 27.70
CA PHE A 5 15.34 33.89 27.01
C PHE A 5 13.86 33.82 27.40
N SER A 6 13.01 34.42 26.57
CA SER A 6 11.55 34.35 26.75
C SER A 6 11.07 32.90 26.68
N PRO A 7 10.17 32.44 27.56
CA PRO A 7 9.58 31.09 27.53
C PRO A 7 8.92 30.76 26.18
N SER A 8 8.53 31.79 25.43
CA SER A 8 7.93 31.67 24.10
C SER A 8 8.85 31.08 23.03
N PHE A 9 10.17 31.12 23.22
CA PHE A 9 11.11 30.56 22.24
C PHE A 9 11.18 29.04 22.30
N TRP A 10 11.08 28.48 23.51
CA TRP A 10 11.10 27.04 23.75
C TRP A 10 9.77 26.37 23.35
N THR A 11 8.63 27.07 23.54
CA THR A 11 7.32 26.57 23.11
C THR A 11 7.19 26.51 21.60
N LEU A 12 7.74 27.48 20.86
CA LEU A 12 7.76 27.48 19.40
C LEU A 12 8.62 26.35 18.82
N LEU A 13 9.78 26.06 19.45
CA LEU A 13 10.64 24.94 19.06
C LEU A 13 9.97 23.59 19.30
N LEU A 14 9.25 23.41 20.42
CA LEU A 14 8.47 22.20 20.69
C LEU A 14 7.27 22.06 19.73
N PHE A 15 6.59 23.15 19.39
CA PHE A 15 5.48 23.12 18.43
C PHE A 15 5.96 22.73 17.02
N LEU A 16 7.11 23.24 16.59
CA LEU A 16 7.73 22.86 15.32
C LEU A 16 8.17 21.39 15.34
N TRP A 17 8.75 20.92 16.46
CA TRP A 17 9.13 19.52 16.64
C TRP A 17 7.92 18.56 16.65
N PHE A 18 6.81 18.95 17.28
CA PHE A 18 5.54 18.20 17.23
C PHE A 18 4.87 18.24 15.85
N SER A 19 4.98 19.36 15.12
CA SER A 19 4.44 19.47 13.76
C SER A 19 5.21 18.64 12.72
N SER A 20 6.47 18.29 12.99
CA SER A 20 7.27 17.37 12.16
C SER A 20 6.85 15.90 12.26
N LEU A 21 5.96 15.53 13.19
CA LEU A 21 5.47 14.16 13.35
C LEU A 21 4.31 13.80 12.43
N CYS A 22 3.86 14.72 11.56
CA CYS A 22 2.92 14.41 10.50
C CYS A 22 3.68 14.10 9.20
N TRP A 23 4.59 13.13 9.24
CA TRP A 23 5.01 12.48 8.02
C TRP A 23 3.91 11.47 7.70
N SER A 24 3.02 11.84 6.78
CA SER A 24 2.11 10.87 6.18
C SER A 24 2.96 9.93 5.34
N ASP A 25 3.25 8.75 5.88
CA ASP A 25 3.93 7.66 5.17
C ASP A 25 2.98 7.15 4.08
N ARG A 26 3.01 7.81 2.92
CA ARG A 26 2.26 7.38 1.74
C ARG A 26 2.91 6.14 1.16
N HIS A 27 2.09 5.17 0.77
CA HIS A 27 2.53 3.91 0.17
C HIS A 27 3.33 4.17 -1.12
N GLN A 28 4.52 3.58 -1.22
CA GLN A 28 5.36 3.66 -2.41
C GLN A 28 5.25 2.35 -3.20
N TYR A 29 4.75 2.44 -4.43
CA TYR A 29 4.56 1.29 -5.31
C TYR A 29 5.68 1.16 -6.33
N HIS A 30 6.11 -0.08 -6.56
CA HIS A 30 7.15 -0.43 -7.54
C HIS A 30 6.61 -1.47 -8.51
N PHE A 31 6.52 -1.10 -9.80
CA PHE A 31 6.13 -2.03 -10.84
C PHE A 31 7.31 -2.90 -11.28
N VAL A 32 7.10 -4.22 -11.27
CA VAL A 32 8.08 -5.22 -11.71
C VAL A 32 7.56 -5.90 -12.97
N ASN A 33 8.17 -5.61 -14.12
CA ASN A 33 7.76 -6.15 -15.41
C ASN A 33 8.44 -7.51 -15.70
N GLU A 34 8.13 -8.51 -14.89
CA GLU A 34 8.60 -9.89 -15.07
C GLU A 34 7.44 -10.89 -15.04
N VAL A 35 7.50 -11.90 -15.90
CA VAL A 35 6.49 -12.96 -15.93
C VAL A 35 6.76 -13.92 -14.76
N LYS A 36 5.90 -13.86 -13.74
CA LYS A 36 5.95 -14.71 -12.55
C LYS A 36 4.56 -15.25 -12.21
N THR A 37 4.49 -16.40 -11.55
CA THR A 37 3.29 -16.82 -10.80
C THR A 37 3.06 -15.91 -9.59
N TRP A 38 1.87 -15.91 -9.00
CA TRP A 38 1.61 -15.07 -7.82
C TRP A 38 2.56 -15.38 -6.67
N THR A 39 2.83 -16.66 -6.40
CA THR A 39 3.75 -17.07 -5.32
C THR A 39 5.18 -16.61 -5.62
N GLU A 40 5.65 -16.74 -6.85
CA GLU A 40 6.99 -16.24 -7.24
C GLU A 40 7.06 -14.72 -7.16
N ALA A 41 6.00 -14.00 -7.55
CA ALA A 41 5.92 -12.56 -7.44
C ALA A 41 5.94 -12.10 -5.98
N GLN A 42 5.18 -12.77 -5.11
CA GLN A 42 5.16 -12.51 -3.66
C GLN A 42 6.55 -12.73 -3.04
N LEU A 43 7.18 -13.87 -3.33
CA LEU A 43 8.51 -14.18 -2.83
C LEU A 43 9.52 -13.13 -3.29
N TYR A 44 9.50 -12.77 -4.58
CA TYR A 44 10.38 -11.73 -5.13
C TYR A 44 10.16 -10.37 -4.44
N CYS A 45 8.90 -9.96 -4.26
CA CYS A 45 8.59 -8.71 -3.57
C CYS A 45 9.02 -8.71 -2.11
N ARG A 46 8.95 -9.84 -1.39
CA ARG A 46 9.45 -9.95 -0.01
C ARG A 46 10.98 -10.00 0.09
N GLU A 47 11.66 -10.47 -0.95
CA GLU A 47 13.12 -10.51 -1.01
C GLU A 47 13.73 -9.14 -1.34
N HIS A 48 13.08 -8.38 -2.24
CA HIS A 48 13.61 -7.11 -2.75
C HIS A 48 12.89 -5.85 -2.23
N TYR A 49 11.69 -6.00 -1.70
CA TYR A 49 10.80 -4.91 -1.23
C TYR A 49 10.08 -5.36 0.06
N THR A 50 8.83 -4.91 0.26
CA THR A 50 8.01 -5.26 1.43
C THR A 50 7.14 -6.50 1.17
N ASP A 51 6.20 -6.42 0.23
CA ASP A 51 5.31 -7.50 -0.21
C ASP A 51 4.66 -7.10 -1.56
N LEU A 52 3.76 -7.92 -2.10
CA LEU A 52 2.84 -7.49 -3.15
C LEU A 52 1.92 -6.36 -2.63
N ALA A 53 1.55 -5.48 -3.54
CA ALA A 53 0.80 -4.27 -3.23
C ALA A 53 -0.58 -4.57 -2.61
N THR A 54 -0.92 -3.81 -1.58
CA THR A 54 -2.24 -3.71 -0.98
C THR A 54 -2.97 -2.51 -1.59
N VAL A 55 -4.30 -2.55 -1.62
CA VAL A 55 -5.12 -1.40 -2.01
C VAL A 55 -6.11 -1.19 -0.89
N ASP A 56 -5.97 -0.11 -0.14
CA ASP A 56 -6.90 0.19 0.96
C ASP A 56 -7.74 1.46 0.79
N GLY A 57 -7.52 2.19 -0.31
CA GLY A 57 -8.33 3.33 -0.71
C GLY A 57 -8.13 3.74 -2.16
N GLU A 58 -8.83 4.80 -2.58
CA GLU A 58 -8.72 5.34 -3.94
C GLU A 58 -7.35 5.98 -4.22
N GLU A 59 -6.68 6.53 -3.19
CA GLU A 59 -5.33 7.10 -3.35
C GLU A 59 -4.32 6.01 -3.73
N ASP A 60 -4.42 4.85 -3.09
CA ASP A 60 -3.60 3.67 -3.40
C ASP A 60 -3.80 3.14 -4.81
N GLU A 61 -5.05 3.03 -5.24
CA GLU A 61 -5.38 2.61 -6.59
C GLU A 61 -4.77 3.56 -7.63
N ASN A 62 -4.92 4.87 -7.42
CA ASN A 62 -4.34 5.88 -8.30
C ASN A 62 -2.81 5.81 -8.29
N ALA A 63 -2.20 5.61 -7.13
CA ALA A 63 -0.75 5.50 -6.99
C ALA A 63 -0.21 4.23 -7.66
N LEU A 64 -0.93 3.11 -7.57
CA LEU A 64 -0.61 1.86 -8.26
C LEU A 64 -0.71 1.99 -9.77
N VAL A 65 -1.81 2.55 -10.28
CA VAL A 65 -1.98 2.81 -11.73
C VAL A 65 -0.88 3.75 -12.23
N ALA A 66 -0.52 4.78 -11.46
CA ALA A 66 0.57 5.69 -11.81
C ALA A 66 1.96 5.01 -11.77
N ALA A 67 2.16 4.01 -10.89
CA ALA A 67 3.41 3.27 -10.78
C ALA A 67 3.60 2.26 -11.92
N VAL A 68 2.51 1.79 -12.54
CA VAL A 68 2.58 0.97 -13.75
C VAL A 68 3.08 1.84 -14.91
N THR A 69 4.19 1.43 -15.52
CA THR A 69 4.86 2.23 -16.56
C THR A 69 3.92 2.57 -17.71
N ALA A 70 3.96 3.82 -18.17
CA ALA A 70 3.21 4.29 -19.32
C ALA A 70 3.40 3.36 -20.53
N GLY A 71 2.35 2.61 -20.89
CA GLY A 71 2.35 1.69 -22.02
C GLY A 71 2.18 0.20 -21.67
N TYR A 72 2.16 -0.18 -20.39
CA TYR A 72 1.74 -1.52 -19.99
C TYR A 72 0.21 -1.57 -19.84
N SER A 73 -0.47 -2.45 -20.59
CA SER A 73 -1.92 -2.63 -20.59
C SER A 73 -2.34 -4.06 -20.19
N GLY A 74 -1.52 -4.70 -19.34
CA GLY A 74 -1.73 -6.08 -18.90
C GLY A 74 -2.34 -6.20 -17.51
N LEU A 75 -2.42 -7.44 -17.02
CA LEU A 75 -2.86 -7.76 -15.66
C LEU A 75 -1.65 -7.87 -14.73
N VAL A 76 -1.64 -7.11 -13.63
CA VAL A 76 -0.58 -7.04 -12.62
C VAL A 76 -1.01 -7.79 -11.37
N TRP A 77 -0.12 -8.60 -10.78
CA TRP A 77 -0.40 -9.27 -9.51
C TRP A 77 -0.47 -8.25 -8.36
N ILE A 78 -1.46 -8.41 -7.48
CA ILE A 78 -1.58 -7.68 -6.22
C ILE A 78 -1.59 -8.65 -5.04
N GLY A 79 -1.43 -8.14 -3.83
CA GLY A 79 -1.34 -8.94 -2.61
C GLY A 79 -2.65 -9.58 -2.17
N LEU A 80 -3.76 -9.33 -2.87
CA LEU A 80 -5.05 -9.90 -2.52
C LEU A 80 -5.12 -11.38 -2.92
N TYR A 81 -5.42 -12.23 -1.95
CA TYR A 81 -5.58 -13.67 -2.16
C TYR A 81 -6.76 -14.22 -1.34
N SER A 82 -7.27 -15.38 -1.75
CA SER A 82 -8.35 -16.10 -1.09
C SER A 82 -7.83 -17.41 -0.53
N SER A 83 -8.07 -17.66 0.76
CA SER A 83 -7.86 -18.97 1.37
C SER A 83 -9.19 -19.45 1.93
N LEU A 84 -9.64 -20.63 1.49
CA LEU A 84 -10.85 -21.29 1.97
C LEU A 84 -12.12 -20.39 1.91
N GLY A 85 -12.19 -19.49 0.93
CA GLY A 85 -13.34 -18.60 0.73
C GLY A 85 -13.26 -17.26 1.48
N SER A 86 -12.17 -16.98 2.18
CA SER A 86 -11.91 -15.68 2.80
C SER A 86 -10.79 -14.94 2.09
N TRP A 87 -11.05 -13.68 1.72
CA TRP A 87 -10.07 -12.81 1.06
C TRP A 87 -9.21 -12.07 2.09
N ALA A 88 -7.90 -12.18 1.96
CA ALA A 88 -6.93 -11.51 2.80
C ALA A 88 -5.84 -10.86 1.95
N TRP A 89 -5.19 -9.84 2.51
CA TRP A 89 -3.98 -9.27 1.95
C TRP A 89 -2.76 -10.11 2.34
N SER A 90 -1.80 -10.25 1.43
CA SER A 90 -0.56 -10.99 1.66
C SER A 90 0.33 -10.32 2.69
N PHE A 91 0.27 -8.99 2.74
CA PHE A 91 0.95 -8.20 3.75
C PHE A 91 0.19 -8.26 5.08
N ASP A 92 0.85 -8.73 6.13
CA ASP A 92 0.21 -9.12 7.40
C ASP A 92 0.40 -8.10 8.54
N ASN A 93 0.97 -6.94 8.25
CA ASN A 93 1.22 -5.92 9.27
C ASN A 93 -0.02 -5.05 9.50
N SER A 94 -0.79 -5.36 10.54
CA SER A 94 -2.03 -4.62 10.85
C SER A 94 -1.82 -3.13 11.17
N ARG A 95 -0.60 -2.69 11.51
CA ARG A 95 -0.29 -1.26 11.73
C ARG A 95 -0.20 -0.46 10.44
N PHE A 96 -0.11 -1.15 9.31
CA PHE A 96 -0.14 -0.56 7.99
C PHE A 96 -1.54 -0.02 7.67
N TYR A 97 -2.58 -0.74 8.10
CA TYR A 97 -3.96 -0.39 7.81
C TYR A 97 -4.54 0.56 8.87
N GLY A 98 -5.17 1.62 8.40
CA GLY A 98 -6.11 2.42 9.16
C GLY A 98 -7.38 1.63 9.52
N PRO A 99 -8.26 2.21 10.36
CA PRO A 99 -9.50 1.55 10.77
C PRO A 99 -10.40 1.17 9.57
N GLY A 100 -10.50 -0.13 9.26
CA GLY A 100 -11.35 -0.67 8.20
C GLY A 100 -10.66 -0.85 6.83
N GLU A 101 -9.44 -0.36 6.67
CA GLU A 101 -8.65 -0.40 5.42
C GLU A 101 -8.25 -1.83 5.00
N GLU A 102 -7.91 -2.69 5.97
CA GLU A 102 -7.59 -4.11 5.74
C GLU A 102 -8.72 -4.90 5.04
N ASN A 103 -9.96 -4.41 5.16
CA ASN A 103 -11.17 -5.01 4.58
C ASN A 103 -11.63 -4.33 3.29
N PHE A 104 -10.93 -3.30 2.82
CA PHE A 104 -11.28 -2.59 1.59
C PHE A 104 -11.20 -3.53 0.38
N ARG A 105 -12.24 -3.54 -0.43
CA ARG A 105 -12.28 -4.31 -1.68
C ARG A 105 -13.00 -3.49 -2.74
N LYS A 106 -12.29 -3.16 -3.82
CA LYS A 106 -12.87 -2.51 -5.01
C LYS A 106 -13.01 -3.54 -6.13
N TRP A 107 -14.05 -4.36 -6.05
CA TRP A 107 -14.32 -5.38 -7.07
C TRP A 107 -14.82 -4.75 -8.37
N SER A 108 -14.36 -5.24 -9.52
CA SER A 108 -15.02 -4.96 -10.80
C SER A 108 -16.40 -5.64 -10.87
N ASP A 109 -17.28 -5.19 -11.75
CA ASP A 109 -18.58 -5.82 -11.96
C ASP A 109 -18.43 -7.34 -12.17
N ASN A 110 -19.20 -8.11 -11.40
CA ASN A 110 -19.18 -9.59 -11.37
C ASN A 110 -17.92 -10.24 -10.74
N GLN A 111 -17.08 -9.49 -10.02
CA GLN A 111 -16.02 -10.03 -9.17
C GLN A 111 -16.41 -10.04 -7.67
N PRO A 112 -15.87 -10.95 -6.85
CA PRO A 112 -14.93 -12.02 -7.21
C PRO A 112 -15.64 -13.15 -7.97
N ILE A 113 -15.16 -13.46 -9.17
CA ILE A 113 -15.65 -14.62 -9.92
C ILE A 113 -15.00 -15.85 -9.29
N HIS A 114 -15.80 -16.77 -8.76
CA HIS A 114 -15.34 -18.06 -8.22
C HIS A 114 -14.86 -19.02 -9.34
N LEU A 115 -14.10 -18.53 -10.32
CA LEU A 115 -13.61 -19.30 -11.49
C LEU A 115 -12.25 -19.93 -11.20
N GLY A 116 -12.10 -20.60 -10.05
CA GLY A 116 -10.94 -21.46 -9.75
C GLY A 116 -9.61 -20.73 -9.50
N GLY A 117 -9.62 -19.40 -9.32
CA GLY A 117 -8.45 -18.62 -8.95
C GLY A 117 -8.58 -18.04 -7.55
N ASN A 118 -7.66 -18.39 -6.66
CA ASN A 118 -7.56 -17.84 -5.29
C ASN A 118 -6.70 -16.57 -5.23
N LEU A 119 -6.38 -15.95 -6.38
CA LEU A 119 -5.32 -14.96 -6.52
C LEU A 119 -5.83 -13.80 -7.36
N SER A 120 -5.50 -12.57 -6.98
CA SER A 120 -6.02 -11.38 -7.64
C SER A 120 -4.99 -10.71 -8.54
N LYS A 121 -5.47 -10.23 -9.69
CA LYS A 121 -4.76 -9.29 -10.55
C LYS A 121 -5.57 -8.03 -10.73
N MET A 122 -4.91 -6.88 -10.83
CA MET A 122 -5.50 -5.62 -11.29
C MET A 122 -5.16 -5.39 -12.76
N ALA A 123 -6.04 -4.71 -13.49
CA ALA A 123 -5.67 -4.15 -14.79
C ALA A 123 -4.76 -2.93 -14.58
N GLY A 124 -3.66 -2.86 -15.33
CA GLY A 124 -2.82 -1.68 -15.44
C GLY A 124 -3.42 -0.60 -16.31
#